data_AF-A0A5C1E9U3-F1
#
_entry.id   AF-A0A5C1E9U3-F1
#
_cell.length_a   1.000
_cell.length_b   1.000
_cell.length_c   1.000
_cell.angle_alpha   90.00
_cell.angle_beta   90.00
_cell.angle_gamma   90.00
#
_symmetry.space_group_name_H-M   'P 1'
#
loop_
_entity.id
_entity.type
_entity.pdbx_description
1 polymer ?
#
loop_
_entity_poly.entity_id
_entity_poly.type
_entity_poly.pdbx_seq_one_letter_code
_entity_poly.pdbx_strand_id
1 'polypeptide(L)'
;MASRPSSPVLRSGLARAALLAVALLALNGCDEVQSKLGIEDAASKATRMENEGKAIGGACRQSGRAIEDCYSLYQWVPKSAVYTGWREMDAYMRENQLETVTPELPPAPPPEDPRKKKKKKVAPPADGAGNGTGEASAEAPAAK
;
A
#
# COMPACT_ATOMS: atom_id res chain seq x y z
N MET A 1 -51.32 44.51 1.70
CA MET A 1 -49.96 44.05 1.34
C MET A 1 -48.94 45.00 1.98
N ALA A 2 -48.09 44.53 2.89
CA ALA A 2 -46.99 45.34 3.45
C ALA A 2 -45.66 44.82 2.88
N SER A 3 -45.06 45.58 1.95
CA SER A 3 -43.73 45.30 1.44
C SER A 3 -42.69 45.68 2.49
N ARG A 4 -41.99 44.67 3.06
CA ARG A 4 -40.88 44.89 3.98
C ARG A 4 -39.70 45.52 3.22
N PRO A 5 -39.14 46.66 3.68
CA PRO A 5 -37.93 47.22 3.09
C PRO A 5 -36.76 46.27 3.37
N SER A 6 -36.08 45.82 2.31
CA SER A 6 -34.89 44.99 2.45
C SER A 6 -33.72 45.85 2.93
N SER A 7 -33.35 45.74 4.21
CA SER A 7 -32.21 46.46 4.77
C SER A 7 -30.90 46.04 4.08
N PRO A 8 -30.06 46.98 3.60
CA PRO A 8 -28.82 46.67 2.87
C PRO A 8 -27.81 45.87 3.71
N VAL A 9 -27.86 46.03 5.04
CA VAL A 9 -27.06 45.28 6.01
C VAL A 9 -27.39 43.79 6.01
N LEU A 10 -28.68 43.44 5.88
CA LEU A 10 -29.14 42.05 5.87
C LEU A 10 -28.77 41.35 4.55
N ARG A 11 -28.81 42.10 3.43
CA ARG A 11 -28.35 41.61 2.11
C ARG A 11 -26.85 41.37 2.06
N SER A 12 -26.05 42.26 2.68
CA SER A 12 -24.58 42.11 2.78
C SER A 12 -24.16 40.92 3.64
N GLY A 13 -24.88 40.69 4.76
CA GLY A 13 -24.67 39.52 5.62
C GLY A 13 -24.96 38.20 4.90
N LEU A 14 -26.08 38.11 4.17
CA LEU A 14 -26.42 36.92 3.36
C LEU A 14 -25.41 36.69 2.23
N ALA A 15 -24.95 37.74 1.54
CA ALA A 15 -23.98 37.62 0.46
C ALA A 15 -22.62 37.10 0.97
N ARG A 16 -22.16 37.58 2.14
CA ARG A 16 -20.94 37.08 2.79
C ARG A 16 -21.07 35.64 3.27
N ALA A 17 -22.22 35.29 3.85
CA ALA A 17 -22.50 33.92 4.27
C ALA A 17 -22.55 32.95 3.08
N ALA A 18 -23.15 33.37 1.95
CA ALA A 18 -23.17 32.58 0.72
C ALA A 18 -21.77 32.42 0.12
N LEU A 19 -20.94 33.47 0.12
CA LEU A 19 -19.54 33.39 -0.34
C LEU A 19 -18.70 32.45 0.54
N LEU A 20 -18.87 32.50 1.86
CA LEU A 20 -18.19 31.58 2.78
C LEU A 20 -18.67 30.14 2.58
N ALA A 21 -19.96 29.91 2.39
CA ALA A 21 -20.51 28.59 2.11
C ALA A 21 -19.97 28.03 0.78
N VAL A 22 -19.92 28.83 -0.28
CA VAL A 22 -19.35 28.44 -1.57
C VAL A 22 -17.85 28.17 -1.46
N ALA A 23 -17.11 28.97 -0.70
CA ALA A 23 -15.69 28.73 -0.45
C ALA A 23 -15.45 27.41 0.32
N LEU A 24 -16.27 27.12 1.34
CA LEU A 24 -16.21 25.86 2.08
C LEU A 24 -16.54 24.65 1.20
N LEU A 25 -17.55 24.76 0.32
CA LEU A 25 -17.88 23.71 -0.63
C LEU A 25 -16.77 23.52 -1.68
N ALA A 26 -16.16 24.60 -2.17
CA ALA A 26 -15.06 24.53 -3.13
C ALA A 26 -13.80 23.89 -2.53
N LEU A 27 -13.50 24.14 -1.26
CA LEU A 27 -12.36 23.51 -0.58
C LEU A 27 -12.56 22.00 -0.39
N ASN A 28 -13.77 21.56 -0.04
CA ASN A 28 -14.07 20.13 0.14
C ASN A 28 -14.26 19.41 -1.21
N GLY A 29 -14.69 20.12 -2.27
CA GLY A 29 -14.94 19.53 -3.58
C GLY A 29 -13.68 19.16 -4.38
N CYS A 30 -12.52 19.76 -4.08
CA CYS A 30 -11.29 19.48 -4.82
C CYS A 30 -10.79 18.04 -4.61
N ASP A 31 -10.88 17.49 -3.39
CA ASP A 31 -10.43 16.12 -3.08
C ASP A 31 -11.31 15.05 -3.77
N GLU A 32 -12.62 15.29 -3.82
CA GLU A 32 -13.57 14.41 -4.49
C GLU A 32 -13.43 14.46 -6.01
N VAL A 33 -13.17 15.63 -6.59
CA VAL A 33 -12.90 15.79 -8.03
C VAL A 33 -11.57 15.12 -8.40
N GLN A 34 -10.52 15.29 -7.59
CA GLN A 34 -9.22 14.62 -7.77
C GLN A 34 -9.38 13.09 -7.77
N SER A 35 -10.19 12.58 -6.84
CA SER A 35 -10.54 11.15 -6.74
C SER A 35 -11.32 10.63 -7.96
N LYS A 36 -12.28 11.41 -8.48
CA LYS A 36 -13.07 11.05 -9.68
C LYS A 36 -12.25 11.09 -10.96
N LEU A 37 -11.22 11.92 -11.03
CA LEU A 37 -10.29 12.00 -12.17
C LEU A 37 -9.21 10.92 -12.12
N GLY A 38 -9.15 10.11 -11.06
CA GLY A 38 -8.18 9.01 -10.93
C GLY A 38 -6.74 9.48 -10.76
N ILE A 39 -6.53 10.77 -10.47
CA ILE A 39 -5.21 11.34 -10.20
C ILE A 39 -5.00 11.21 -8.70
N GLU A 40 -4.59 10.03 -8.25
CA GLU A 40 -4.25 9.83 -6.84
C GLU A 40 -3.20 10.88 -6.41
N ASP A 41 -3.47 11.58 -5.31
CA ASP A 41 -2.56 12.60 -4.81
C ASP A 41 -1.23 11.96 -4.39
N ALA A 42 -0.12 12.68 -4.61
CA ALA A 42 1.19 12.14 -4.27
C ALA A 42 1.32 11.83 -2.77
N ALA A 43 0.66 12.60 -1.90
CA ALA A 43 0.64 12.37 -0.46
C ALA A 43 -0.27 11.20 -0.08
N SER A 44 -1.41 11.01 -0.74
CA SER A 44 -2.27 9.83 -0.50
C SER A 44 -1.53 8.55 -0.88
N LYS A 45 -0.75 8.58 -1.97
CA LYS A 45 0.02 7.41 -2.42
C LYS A 45 1.14 7.09 -1.45
N ALA A 46 1.85 8.11 -0.99
CA ALA A 46 2.90 7.95 0.01
C ALA A 46 2.34 7.36 1.31
N THR A 47 1.21 7.89 1.78
CA THR A 47 0.49 7.40 2.98
C THR A 47 0.06 5.94 2.80
N ARG A 48 -0.48 5.59 1.64
CA ARG A 48 -0.84 4.21 1.32
C ARG A 48 0.38 3.29 1.36
N MET A 49 1.49 3.67 0.74
CA MET A 49 2.72 2.86 0.73
C MET A 49 3.33 2.72 2.13
N GLU A 50 3.23 3.74 2.98
CA GLU A 50 3.63 3.63 4.39
C GLU A 50 2.72 2.65 5.15
N ASN A 51 1.40 2.75 4.98
CA ASN A 51 0.46 1.84 5.63
C ASN A 51 0.65 0.39 5.15
N GLU A 52 0.89 0.18 3.85
CA GLU A 52 1.25 -1.13 3.30
C GLU A 52 2.56 -1.64 3.90
N GLY A 53 3.57 -0.77 4.06
CA GLY A 53 4.82 -1.10 4.75
C GLY A 53 4.62 -1.55 6.18
N LYS A 54 3.86 -0.79 6.97
CA LYS A 54 3.56 -1.16 8.36
C LYS A 54 2.83 -2.49 8.45
N ALA A 55 1.82 -2.71 7.59
CA ALA A 55 1.07 -3.96 7.56
C ALA A 55 1.97 -5.17 7.23
N ILE A 56 2.85 -5.03 6.23
CA ILE A 56 3.82 -6.07 5.87
C ILE A 56 4.81 -6.34 7.01
N GLY A 57 5.34 -5.29 7.63
CA GLY A 57 6.24 -5.41 8.77
C GLY A 57 5.61 -6.16 9.94
N GLY A 58 4.37 -5.82 10.29
CA GLY A 58 3.62 -6.50 11.33
C GLY A 58 3.37 -7.97 11.01
N ALA A 59 2.92 -8.29 9.80
CA ALA A 59 2.73 -9.67 9.35
C ALA A 59 4.04 -10.48 9.37
N CYS A 60 5.14 -9.85 8.96
CA CYS A 60 6.48 -10.43 9.04
C CYS A 60 6.88 -10.79 10.47
N ARG A 61 6.53 -9.95 11.45
CA ARG A 61 6.82 -10.27 12.84
C ARG A 61 5.93 -11.37 13.39
N GLN A 62 4.64 -11.29 13.09
CA GLN A 62 3.67 -12.31 13.50
C GLN A 62 4.07 -13.70 12.98
N SER A 63 4.73 -13.74 11.82
CA SER A 63 5.24 -14.98 11.23
C SER A 63 6.57 -15.48 11.76
N GLY A 64 7.18 -14.78 12.72
CA GLY A 64 8.47 -15.16 13.30
C GLY A 64 9.67 -14.97 12.36
N ARG A 65 9.52 -14.24 11.24
CA ARG A 65 10.64 -13.97 10.32
C ARG A 65 11.57 -12.87 10.85
N ALA A 66 12.84 -12.99 10.49
CA ALA A 66 13.81 -11.91 10.65
C ALA A 66 13.46 -10.75 9.72
N ILE A 67 13.76 -9.52 10.15
CA ILE A 67 13.45 -8.31 9.38
C ILE A 67 14.20 -8.26 8.03
N GLU A 68 15.40 -8.82 7.98
CA GLU A 68 16.22 -8.88 6.75
C GLU A 68 15.55 -9.70 5.64
N ASP A 69 14.81 -10.76 5.99
CA ASP A 69 14.04 -11.54 5.03
C ASP A 69 12.93 -10.69 4.42
N CYS A 70 12.28 -9.86 5.24
CA CYS A 70 11.19 -8.98 4.81
C CYS A 70 11.69 -7.91 3.83
N TYR A 71 12.90 -7.39 4.01
CA TYR A 71 13.51 -6.45 3.05
C TYR A 71 13.83 -7.09 1.71
N SER A 72 14.15 -8.39 1.72
CA SER A 72 14.44 -9.14 0.49
C SER A 72 13.15 -9.48 -0.27
N LEU A 73 12.11 -9.88 0.46
CA LEU A 73 10.82 -10.24 -0.12
C LEU A 73 10.03 -9.02 -0.60
N TYR A 74 10.04 -7.91 0.14
CA TYR A 74 9.18 -6.75 -0.10
C TYR A 74 9.97 -5.51 -0.55
N GLN A 75 10.85 -5.67 -1.53
CA GLN A 75 11.74 -4.60 -2.02
C GLN A 75 11.03 -3.36 -2.59
N TRP A 76 9.75 -3.47 -2.98
CA TRP A 76 8.95 -2.38 -3.55
C TRP A 76 8.32 -1.48 -2.49
N VAL A 77 8.46 -1.82 -1.22
CA VAL A 77 7.83 -1.16 -0.09
C VAL A 77 8.88 -0.38 0.71
N PRO A 78 8.58 0.82 1.23
CA PRO A 78 9.54 1.59 2.00
C PRO A 78 10.03 0.83 3.25
N LYS A 79 11.34 0.55 3.32
CA LYS A 79 11.98 -0.20 4.42
C LYS A 79 11.72 0.40 5.80
N SER A 80 11.65 1.73 5.88
CA SER A 80 11.34 2.46 7.12
C SER A 80 9.97 2.06 7.67
N ALA A 81 8.93 2.08 6.83
CA ALA A 81 7.58 1.72 7.22
C ALA A 81 7.47 0.23 7.62
N VAL A 82 8.16 -0.66 6.90
CA VAL A 82 8.26 -2.09 7.25
C VAL A 82 8.89 -2.27 8.63
N TYR A 83 9.99 -1.56 8.93
CA TYR A 83 10.62 -1.64 10.25
C TYR A 83 9.70 -1.14 11.36
N THR A 84 9.02 -0.02 11.15
CA THR A 84 8.08 0.54 12.12
C THR A 84 6.97 -0.45 12.45
N GLY A 85 6.29 -1.02 11.46
CA GLY A 85 5.24 -2.02 11.70
C GLY A 85 5.76 -3.30 12.36
N TRP A 86 6.98 -3.73 12.03
CA TRP A 86 7.60 -4.91 12.65
C TRP A 86 7.89 -4.68 14.14
N ARG A 87 8.36 -3.49 14.52
CA ARG A 87 8.62 -3.10 15.92
C ARG A 87 7.33 -2.95 16.72
N GLU A 88 6.33 -2.28 16.15
CA GLU A 88 4.99 -2.14 16.75
C GLU A 88 4.39 -3.53 17.04
N MET A 89 4.45 -4.45 16.09
CA MET A 89 3.92 -5.81 16.27
C MET A 89 4.76 -6.66 17.23
N ASP A 90 6.08 -6.46 17.27
CA ASP A 90 6.97 -7.14 18.23
C ASP A 90 6.68 -6.71 19.67
N ALA A 91 6.50 -5.41 19.90
CA ALA A 91 6.08 -4.90 21.20
C ALA A 91 4.74 -5.51 21.62
N TYR A 92 3.76 -5.49 20.71
CA TYR A 92 2.45 -6.08 20.95
C TYR A 92 2.51 -7.58 21.26
N MET A 93 3.28 -8.36 20.50
CA MET A 93 3.47 -9.80 20.76
C MET A 93 4.13 -10.07 22.12
N ARG A 94 5.09 -9.23 22.54
CA ARG A 94 5.73 -9.36 23.86
C ARG A 94 4.80 -9.01 25.01
N GLU A 95 4.01 -7.96 24.85
CA GLU A 95 3.03 -7.51 25.84
C GLU A 95 1.87 -8.50 26.00
N ASN A 96 1.47 -9.19 24.91
CA ASN A 96 0.29 -10.06 24.88
C ASN A 96 0.61 -11.57 24.76
N GLN A 97 1.90 -11.95 24.80
CA GLN A 97 2.38 -13.33 24.70
C GLN A 97 1.77 -14.12 23.53
N LEU A 98 1.74 -13.49 22.37
CA LEU A 98 1.23 -14.13 21.16
C LEU A 98 2.28 -15.05 20.54
N GLU A 99 1.84 -16.23 20.10
CA GLU A 99 2.69 -17.16 19.37
C GLU A 99 2.87 -16.72 17.92
N THR A 100 4.05 -17.03 17.36
CA THR A 100 4.32 -16.83 15.95
C THR A 100 3.55 -17.84 15.11
N VAL A 101 2.95 -17.38 14.02
CA VAL A 101 2.21 -18.23 13.07
C VAL A 101 3.09 -18.52 11.87
N THR A 102 3.54 -19.76 11.72
CA THR A 102 4.38 -20.15 10.58
C THR A 102 3.63 -19.92 9.26
N PRO A 103 4.22 -19.19 8.29
CA PRO A 103 3.56 -18.97 7.01
C PRO A 103 3.41 -20.27 6.22
N GLU A 104 2.17 -20.62 5.91
CA GLU A 104 1.86 -21.81 5.10
C GLU A 104 2.01 -21.55 3.59
N LEU A 105 1.96 -20.28 3.19
CA LEU A 105 1.99 -19.86 1.80
C LEU A 105 3.37 -19.31 1.41
N PRO A 106 3.88 -19.66 0.21
CA PRO A 106 5.08 -19.03 -0.31
C PRO A 106 4.86 -17.52 -0.52
N PRO A 107 5.90 -16.68 -0.38
CA PRO A 107 5.77 -15.25 -0.60
C PRO A 107 5.22 -14.93 -2.00
N ALA A 108 4.23 -14.04 -2.06
CA ALA A 108 3.68 -13.59 -3.35
C ALA A 108 4.75 -12.84 -4.17
N PRO A 109 4.75 -12.99 -5.50
CA PRO A 109 5.69 -12.27 -6.34
C PRO A 109 5.47 -10.75 -6.26
N PRO A 110 6.53 -9.93 -6.42
CA PRO A 110 6.40 -8.49 -6.52
C PRO A 110 5.38 -8.07 -7.58
N PRO A 111 4.64 -6.97 -7.38
CA PRO A 111 3.80 -6.39 -8.42
C PRO A 111 4.59 -6.17 -9.72
N GLU A 112 4.06 -6.64 -10.85
CA GLU A 112 4.73 -6.50 -12.14
C GLU A 112 4.83 -5.02 -12.54
N ASP A 113 6.05 -4.53 -12.83
CA ASP A 113 6.21 -3.20 -13.44
C ASP A 113 5.64 -3.23 -14.89
N PRO A 114 4.57 -2.49 -15.20
CA PRO A 114 3.97 -2.47 -16.53
C PRO A 114 4.95 -2.03 -17.64
N ARG A 115 6.09 -1.41 -17.29
CA ARG A 115 7.14 -1.00 -18.24
C ARG A 115 7.98 -2.17 -18.76
N LYS A 116 8.03 -3.31 -18.06
CA LYS A 116 8.80 -4.50 -18.52
C LYS A 116 8.09 -5.31 -19.60
N LYS A 117 6.77 -5.14 -19.78
CA LYS A 117 5.99 -5.85 -20.84
C LYS A 117 6.32 -5.38 -22.27
N LYS A 118 6.86 -4.16 -22.46
CA LYS A 118 7.19 -3.63 -23.79
C LYS A 118 8.49 -4.19 -24.41
N LYS A 119 9.38 -4.79 -23.63
CA LYS A 119 10.68 -5.30 -24.13
C LYS A 119 10.66 -6.77 -24.59
N LYS A 120 9.59 -7.54 -24.32
CA LYS A 120 9.55 -8.99 -24.60
C LYS A 120 8.91 -9.38 -25.95
N LYS A 121 8.60 -8.42 -26.84
CA LYS A 121 7.93 -8.67 -28.12
C LYS A 121 8.83 -8.68 -29.38
N VAL A 122 10.15 -8.67 -29.25
CA VAL A 122 11.03 -8.93 -30.41
C VAL A 122 12.20 -9.83 -30.01
N ALA A 123 12.06 -11.12 -30.27
CA ALA A 123 13.15 -12.02 -30.62
C ALA A 123 12.56 -13.17 -31.47
N PRO A 124 13.09 -13.44 -32.68
CA PRO A 124 12.69 -14.58 -33.51
C PRO A 124 13.34 -15.90 -33.02
N PRO A 125 12.86 -17.08 -33.48
CA PRO A 125 13.19 -18.39 -32.91
C PRO A 125 14.35 -19.11 -33.64
N ALA A 126 15.09 -19.94 -32.90
CA ALA A 126 15.83 -21.14 -33.33
C ALA A 126 16.45 -21.81 -32.07
N ASP A 127 15.95 -23.00 -31.68
CA ASP A 127 16.63 -24.31 -31.75
C ASP A 127 17.71 -24.49 -30.66
N GLY A 128 17.81 -25.54 -29.85
CA GLY A 128 17.20 -26.86 -29.74
C GLY A 128 18.11 -27.69 -28.79
N ALA A 129 17.54 -28.75 -28.18
CA ALA A 129 18.20 -29.80 -27.38
C ALA A 129 18.76 -29.40 -25.99
N GLY A 130 18.56 -30.16 -24.91
CA GLY A 130 17.87 -31.44 -24.76
C GLY A 130 17.84 -31.92 -23.30
N ASN A 131 16.78 -32.70 -23.03
CA ASN A 131 16.67 -33.89 -22.17
C ASN A 131 17.23 -33.93 -20.73
N GLY A 132 16.40 -34.42 -19.79
CA GLY A 132 16.87 -34.99 -18.54
C GLY A 132 15.85 -35.06 -17.41
N THR A 133 14.86 -35.94 -17.54
CA THR A 133 13.90 -36.40 -16.51
C THR A 133 14.59 -36.89 -15.23
N GLY A 134 13.97 -36.69 -14.05
CA GLY A 134 14.40 -37.38 -12.82
C GLY A 134 13.79 -36.83 -11.55
N GLU A 135 12.58 -37.30 -11.24
CA GLU A 135 11.90 -37.15 -9.95
C GLU A 135 12.50 -38.10 -8.88
N ALA A 136 12.27 -37.75 -7.61
CA ALA A 136 12.20 -38.60 -6.42
C ALA A 136 13.44 -38.80 -5.53
N SER A 137 13.33 -38.15 -4.36
CA SER A 137 13.34 -38.74 -3.01
C SER A 137 14.61 -39.28 -2.35
N ALA A 138 14.68 -38.90 -1.06
CA ALA A 138 15.02 -39.70 0.11
C ALA A 138 16.35 -39.37 0.83
N GLU A 139 16.14 -38.82 2.03
CA GLU A 139 16.70 -39.25 3.32
C GLU A 139 18.08 -38.74 3.80
N ALA A 140 18.05 -38.21 5.03
CA ALA A 140 19.20 -37.96 5.89
C ALA A 140 19.81 -39.29 6.39
N PRO A 141 21.02 -39.28 6.98
CA PRO A 141 21.08 -39.10 8.44
C PRO A 141 22.31 -38.32 8.96
N ALA A 142 22.33 -38.23 10.29
CA ALA A 142 23.10 -37.41 11.20
C ALA A 142 24.63 -37.64 11.29
N ALA A 143 25.22 -36.76 12.10
CA ALA A 143 26.41 -36.89 12.95
C ALA A 143 27.76 -36.42 12.39
N LYS A 144 28.24 -35.29 12.93
CA LYS A 144 29.38 -35.26 13.85
C LYS A 144 29.39 -33.98 14.68
#